data_AF-A0A5C7JJJ9-F1
#
_entry.id   AF-A0A5C7JJJ9-F1
#
_cell.length_a   1.000
_cell.length_b   1.000
_cell.length_c   1.000
_cell.angle_alpha   90.00
_cell.angle_beta   90.00
_cell.angle_gamma   90.00
#
_symmetry.space_group_name_H-M   'P 1'
#
loop_
_entity.id
_entity.type
_entity.pdbx_description
1 polymer ?
#
loop_
_entity_poly.entity_id
_entity_poly.type
_entity_poly.pdbx_seq_one_letter_code
_entity_poly.pdbx_strand_id
1 'polypeptide(L)'
;MEINRRHFPKVMQDNDEVFLAHLEGVISSVDELCSLEITKNTDSFRFRIAASHPMYNNMLIEEILKFCNMFQMRIDMSKSIRTTSVITFEIDLDM
;
A
#
# COMPACT_ATOMS: atom_id res chain seq x y z
N MET A 1 -1.49 13.35 -2.55
CA MET A 1 -0.65 12.19 -2.21
C MET A 1 0.43 12.11 -3.27
N GLU A 2 1.69 11.96 -2.89
CA GLU A 2 2.79 11.74 -3.85
C GLU A 2 2.98 10.24 -4.05
N ILE A 3 2.92 9.75 -5.30
CA ILE A 3 3.08 8.31 -5.62
C ILE A 3 4.38 8.09 -6.39
N ASN A 4 5.22 7.18 -5.89
CA ASN A 4 6.43 6.72 -6.58
C ASN A 4 6.30 5.22 -6.89
N ARG A 5 6.42 4.85 -8.17
CA ARG A 5 6.34 3.46 -8.64
C ARG A 5 7.71 2.99 -9.11
N ARG A 6 8.21 1.88 -8.53
CA ARG A 6 9.52 1.27 -8.84
C ARG A 6 9.38 -0.12 -9.46
N HIS A 7 10.21 -0.38 -10.47
CA HIS A 7 10.34 -1.66 -11.17
C HIS A 7 9.06 -2.16 -11.86
N PHE A 8 8.16 -1.24 -12.21
CA PHE A 8 6.96 -1.58 -12.94
C PHE A 8 7.27 -1.89 -14.42
N PRO A 9 6.63 -2.91 -15.00
CA PRO A 9 6.73 -3.17 -16.43
C PRO A 9 6.07 -2.06 -17.23
N LYS A 10 6.37 -1.98 -18.54
CA LYS A 10 5.74 -1.01 -19.45
C LYS A 10 4.23 -1.23 -19.60
N VAL A 11 3.78 -2.46 -19.45
CA VAL A 11 2.37 -2.87 -19.51
C VAL A 11 2.10 -3.72 -18.28
N MET A 12 1.09 -3.33 -17.50
CA MET A 12 0.59 -4.09 -16.37
C MET A 12 -0.67 -4.87 -16.77
N GLN A 13 -1.05 -5.85 -15.94
CA GLN A 13 -2.36 -6.49 -16.08
C GLN A 13 -3.45 -5.54 -15.57
N ASP A 14 -4.60 -5.52 -16.25
CA ASP A 14 -5.72 -4.64 -15.90
C ASP A 14 -6.16 -4.81 -14.44
N ASN A 15 -6.15 -6.04 -13.92
CA ASN A 15 -6.51 -6.33 -12.53
C ASN A 15 -5.54 -5.67 -11.54
N ASP A 16 -4.24 -5.71 -11.83
CA ASP A 16 -3.22 -5.07 -10.97
C ASP A 16 -3.39 -3.55 -11.00
N GLU A 17 -3.66 -2.97 -12.18
CA GLU A 17 -3.87 -1.53 -12.31
C GLU A 17 -5.11 -1.06 -11.53
N VAL A 18 -6.22 -1.78 -11.66
CA VAL A 18 -7.48 -1.48 -10.96
C VAL A 18 -7.31 -1.64 -9.46
N PHE A 19 -6.65 -2.71 -9.03
CA PHE A 19 -6.37 -2.96 -7.62
C PHE A 19 -5.54 -1.83 -7.00
N LEU A 20 -4.42 -1.46 -7.65
CA LEU A 20 -3.55 -0.39 -7.17
C LEU A 20 -4.27 0.96 -7.15
N ALA A 21 -5.06 1.28 -8.17
CA ALA A 21 -5.83 2.51 -8.21
C ALA A 21 -6.85 2.60 -7.05
N HIS A 22 -7.48 1.48 -6.68
CA HIS A 22 -8.43 1.47 -5.57
C HIS A 22 -7.72 1.60 -4.22
N LEU A 23 -6.59 0.90 -4.04
CA LEU A 23 -5.76 1.02 -2.83
C LEU A 23 -5.22 2.45 -2.66
N GLU A 24 -4.77 3.07 -3.75
CA GLU A 24 -4.36 4.49 -3.78
C GLU A 24 -5.50 5.41 -3.34
N GLY A 25 -6.74 5.15 -3.80
CA GLY A 25 -7.94 5.87 -3.38
C GLY A 25 -8.24 5.72 -1.89
N VAL A 26 -8.16 4.50 -1.36
CA VAL A 26 -8.33 4.21 0.08
C VAL A 26 -7.31 4.99 0.90
N ILE A 27 -6.02 4.91 0.55
CA ILE A 27 -4.94 5.62 1.27
C ILE A 27 -5.16 7.13 1.22
N SER A 28 -5.43 7.69 0.04
CA SER A 28 -5.63 9.12 -0.14
C SER A 28 -6.89 9.64 0.57
N SER A 29 -7.89 8.79 0.83
CA SER A 29 -9.09 9.16 1.58
C SER A 29 -8.82 9.36 3.08
N VAL A 30 -7.78 8.71 3.61
CA VAL A 30 -7.37 8.81 5.01
C VAL A 30 -6.33 9.92 5.19
N ASP A 31 -5.34 9.96 4.30
CA ASP A 31 -4.25 10.94 4.33
C ASP A 31 -3.88 11.40 2.92
N GLU A 32 -4.49 12.49 2.48
CA GLU A 32 -4.27 13.03 1.14
C GLU A 32 -2.86 13.62 0.95
N LEU A 33 -2.10 13.86 2.02
CA LEU A 33 -0.78 14.50 1.97
C LEU A 33 0.36 13.50 2.17
N CYS A 34 0.09 12.20 2.29
CA CYS A 34 1.14 11.20 2.45
C CYS A 34 1.97 11.01 1.18
N SER A 35 3.14 10.38 1.35
CA SER A 35 3.92 9.82 0.26
C SER A 35 3.76 8.30 0.23
N LEU A 36 3.47 7.76 -0.95
CA LEU A 36 3.31 6.33 -1.20
C LEU A 36 4.40 5.88 -2.18
N GLU A 37 5.23 4.93 -1.76
CA GLU A 37 6.11 4.20 -2.65
C GLU A 37 5.58 2.78 -2.86
N ILE A 38 5.48 2.37 -4.12
CA ILE A 38 5.08 1.03 -4.54
C ILE A 38 6.25 0.42 -5.31
N THR A 39 6.70 -0.76 -4.90
CA THR A 39 7.73 -1.53 -5.59
C THR A 39 7.13 -2.84 -6.07
N LYS A 40 7.17 -3.09 -7.39
CA LYS A 40 6.86 -4.40 -7.95
C LYS A 40 8.07 -5.32 -7.75
N ASN A 41 7.89 -6.40 -7.00
CA ASN A 41 8.82 -7.53 -6.96
C ASN A 41 8.36 -8.60 -7.97
N THR A 42 9.06 -9.73 -8.06
CA THR A 42 8.63 -10.83 -8.95
C THR A 42 7.20 -11.28 -8.62
N ASP A 43 6.96 -11.65 -7.36
CA ASP A 43 5.73 -12.32 -6.92
C ASP A 43 4.98 -11.53 -5.83
N SER A 44 5.33 -10.26 -5.64
CA SER A 44 4.69 -9.40 -4.64
C SER A 44 4.70 -7.93 -5.02
N PHE A 45 3.87 -7.15 -4.33
CA PHE A 45 3.95 -5.70 -4.27
C PHE A 45 4.36 -5.26 -2.87
N ARG A 46 5.44 -4.48 -2.77
CA ARG A 46 5.83 -3.83 -1.53
C ARG A 46 5.35 -2.39 -1.51
N PHE A 47 4.70 -2.01 -0.43
CA PHE A 47 4.18 -0.67 -0.19
C PHE A 47 4.91 -0.04 0.99
N ARG A 48 5.26 1.23 0.84
CA ARG A 48 5.81 2.05 1.90
C ARG A 48 5.09 3.39 1.93
N ILE A 49 4.31 3.62 2.97
CA ILE A 49 3.56 4.86 3.18
C ILE A 49 4.32 5.68 4.21
N ALA A 50 4.72 6.89 3.87
CA ALA A 50 5.11 7.90 4.84
C ALA A 50 3.90 8.81 5.10
N ALA A 51 3.23 8.61 6.24
CA ALA A 51 2.09 9.42 6.64
C ALA A 51 2.52 10.87 6.87
N SER A 52 1.66 11.81 6.50
CA SER A 52 1.86 13.23 6.74
C SER A 52 1.85 13.57 8.24
N HIS A 53 1.11 12.79 9.03
CA HIS A 53 1.05 12.91 10.48
C HIS A 53 0.94 11.54 11.17
N PRO A 54 1.67 11.27 12.27
CA PRO A 54 1.63 9.98 12.97
C PRO A 54 0.23 9.52 13.43
N MET A 55 -0.70 10.45 13.64
CA MET A 55 -2.07 10.14 14.05
C MET A 55 -2.85 9.33 13.01
N TYR A 56 -2.51 9.45 11.73
CA TYR A 56 -3.18 8.72 10.66
C TYR A 56 -2.71 7.27 10.55
N ASN A 57 -1.62 6.88 11.21
CA ASN A 57 -1.02 5.55 11.06
C ASN A 57 -2.04 4.42 11.35
N ASN A 58 -2.77 4.53 12.46
CA ASN A 58 -3.73 3.48 12.84
C ASN A 58 -4.90 3.43 11.85
N MET A 59 -5.41 4.58 11.42
CA MET A 59 -6.52 4.65 10.45
C MET A 59 -6.09 4.07 9.09
N LEU A 60 -4.88 4.39 8.63
CA LEU A 60 -4.31 3.82 7.40
C LEU A 60 -4.19 2.31 7.50
N ILE A 61 -3.63 1.79 8.61
CA ILE A 61 -3.50 0.35 8.84
C ILE A 61 -4.88 -0.32 8.81
N GLU A 62 -5.88 0.23 9.50
CA GLU A 62 -7.23 -0.33 9.54
C GLU A 62 -7.90 -0.37 8.17
N GLU A 63 -7.89 0.73 7.42
CA GLU A 63 -8.54 0.79 6.11
C GLU A 63 -7.83 -0.07 5.07
N ILE A 64 -6.50 -0.15 5.09
CA ILE A 64 -5.71 -1.03 4.21
C ILE A 64 -6.03 -2.50 4.51
N LEU A 65 -6.08 -2.88 5.80
CA LEU A 65 -6.44 -4.24 6.20
C LEU A 65 -7.87 -4.59 5.78
N LYS A 66 -8.85 -3.69 6.03
CA LYS A 66 -10.24 -3.90 5.60
C LYS A 66 -10.34 -4.10 4.10
N PHE A 67 -9.74 -3.20 3.32
CA PHE A 67 -9.73 -3.27 1.86
C PHE A 67 -9.12 -4.59 1.39
N CYS A 68 -7.91 -4.93 1.84
CA CYS A 68 -7.25 -6.15 1.36
C CYS A 68 -7.95 -7.44 1.79
N ASN A 69 -8.58 -7.46 2.97
CA ASN A 69 -9.41 -8.57 3.42
C ASN A 69 -10.64 -8.77 2.52
N MET A 70 -11.22 -7.71 1.95
CA MET A 70 -12.33 -7.83 0.99
C MET A 70 -11.93 -8.59 -0.27
N PHE A 71 -10.66 -8.48 -0.68
CA PHE A 71 -10.10 -9.20 -1.83
C PHE A 71 -9.44 -10.53 -1.45
N GLN A 72 -9.54 -10.94 -0.18
CA GLN A 72 -8.92 -12.16 0.35
C GLN A 72 -7.42 -12.28 0.08
N MET A 73 -6.72 -11.15 -0.01
CA MET A 73 -5.28 -11.15 -0.26
C MET A 73 -4.49 -11.36 1.03
N ARG A 74 -3.34 -12.02 0.89
CA ARG A 74 -2.39 -12.16 1.98
C ARG A 74 -1.53 -10.90 2.10
N ILE A 75 -1.52 -10.32 3.29
CA ILE A 75 -0.68 -9.16 3.62
C ILE A 75 0.35 -9.55 4.68
N ASP A 76 1.60 -9.19 4.44
CA ASP A 76 2.64 -9.19 5.47
C ASP A 76 2.94 -7.75 5.91
N MET A 77 2.55 -7.42 7.14
CA MET A 77 2.88 -6.14 7.76
C MET A 77 4.27 -6.25 8.40
N SER A 78 5.27 -5.59 7.81
CA SER A 78 6.62 -5.59 8.35
C SER A 78 6.72 -4.83 9.68
N LYS A 79 7.70 -5.19 10.54
CA LYS A 79 7.87 -4.72 11.94
C LYS A 79 8.02 -3.20 12.18
N SER A 80 7.92 -2.34 11.16
CA SER A 80 8.00 -0.88 11.31
C SER A 80 6.64 -0.28 11.70
N ILE A 81 6.16 -0.58 12.91
CA ILE A 81 5.00 0.12 13.51
C ILE A 81 5.46 0.98 14.70
N ARG A 82 6.67 0.77 15.22
CA ARG A 82 7.01 1.17 16.60
C ARG A 82 7.64 2.55 16.82
N THR A 83 8.00 3.33 15.80
CA THR A 83 8.67 4.63 16.06
C THR A 83 8.63 5.64 14.92
N THR A 84 8.23 5.27 13.71
CA THR A 84 8.30 6.11 12.52
C THR A 84 6.91 6.32 11.93
N SER A 85 6.64 7.50 11.37
CA SER A 85 5.42 7.82 10.58
C SER A 85 5.33 7.01 9.28
N VAL A 86 5.93 5.83 9.24
CA VAL A 86 6.14 5.03 8.04
C VAL A 86 5.55 3.65 8.26
N ILE A 87 4.56 3.32 7.45
CA ILE A 87 3.94 2.00 7.38
C ILE A 87 4.58 1.26 6.20
N THR A 88 4.92 -0.01 6.38
CA THR A 88 5.47 -0.84 5.29
C THR A 88 4.82 -2.21 5.33
N PHE A 89 4.28 -2.61 4.19
CA PHE A 89 3.59 -3.89 4.03
C PHE A 89 3.83 -4.47 2.65
N GLU A 90 3.60 -5.76 2.53
CA GLU A 90 3.77 -6.52 1.30
C GLU A 90 2.50 -7.32 1.00
N ILE A 91 2.10 -7.35 -0.26
CA ILE A 91 0.97 -8.14 -0.76
C ILE A 91 1.56 -9.19 -1.70
N ASP A 92 1.33 -10.46 -1.38
CA ASP A 92 1.74 -11.58 -2.23
C ASP A 92 0.78 -11.71 -3.43
N LEU A 93 1.33 -11.95 -4.61
CA LEU A 93 0.60 -12.18 -5.85
C LEU A 93 0.44 -13.66 -6.19
N ASP A 94 1.22 -14.52 -5.53
CA ASP A 94 1.03 -15.96 -5.57
C ASP A 94 -0.14 -16.34 -4.65
N MET A 95 -1.23 -16.82 -5.26
CA MET A 95 -2.35 -17.48 -4.58
C MET A 95 -2.08 -18.98 -4.42
#